data_AF-A0A202BAA0-F1
#
_entry.id   AF-A0A202BAA0-F1
#
_cell.length_a   1.000
_cell.length_b   1.000
_cell.length_c   1.000
_cell.angle_alpha   90.00
_cell.angle_beta   90.00
_cell.angle_gamma   90.00
#
_symmetry.space_group_name_H-M   'P 1'
#
loop_
_entity.id
_entity.type
_entity.pdbx_description
1 polymer ?
#
loop_
_entity_poly.entity_id
_entity_poly.type
_entity_poly.pdbx_seq_one_letter_code
_entity_poly.pdbx_strand_id
1 'polypeptide(L)'
;MPRRLKLVHRLVLLTAPLALLLLAGGGAYTVDRLQAAAQLQRDVALTDNVALIGELIHALQSERGLSNGYLNTSTPLPDALRRRRAEASALLDRLRQQPAGQLTPRLRAFIDSDVPTSGQLERLRAGISARRMVPQEAFTAYSAMIDQLAGVIALFDAQSEDIRASVQQWSALQCQSEYTARARGLVNGVLSAGRMTVTDVRRVSGVVSQESLCQQLYLQHGGNPSALALALHSTRAFEAMRDALLEREPGKLGPQPSPASWFQSASARIDALYQLQGQMLRDIRQRAAEQAEQARRHGWMALAGLLALLLPIGASILLARDIIRTLGAEPDDVAQGMRELADGRLDFTLPLAKRDTSSLAAHIRKMGEKLSTVILQVQADADAVANASLELNTASQNLSTSACGTSADIEQTCVSVNDISRQMFHMADQASHTGDIASQAASQADSGNRVVGEAILAMRHIAQRTEIIDDIAYQTNLLALNAAIEAARAGEVGKGFAVVADEVRKLAIRSQNAAREISQVATRSVRLAESAGASLDAIVAASHQTRELVDGISRDAAAQARQVGNITTVMQGLSHLSQDNAATSEELSAAAHETAQRADSLRRQMEYFHQPRPD
;
A
#
# COMPACT_ATOMS: atom_id res chain seq x y z
N MET A 1 -19.03 2.80 35.50
CA MET A 1 -18.45 2.60 34.16
C MET A 1 -18.91 1.26 33.61
N PRO A 2 -19.66 1.19 32.50
CA PRO A 2 -19.98 -0.09 31.88
C PRO A 2 -18.68 -0.71 31.35
N ARG A 3 -18.33 -1.92 31.80
CA ARG A 3 -17.21 -2.70 31.25
C ARG A 3 -17.49 -2.91 29.75
N ARG A 4 -16.80 -2.16 28.89
CA ARG A 4 -16.90 -2.33 27.44
C ARG A 4 -16.46 -3.75 27.11
N LEU A 5 -17.36 -4.51 26.47
CA LEU A 5 -17.07 -5.86 26.01
C LEU A 5 -15.97 -5.79 24.94
N LYS A 6 -14.90 -6.57 25.13
CA LYS A 6 -13.78 -6.66 24.19
C LYS A 6 -14.29 -7.10 22.81
N LEU A 7 -13.59 -6.73 21.74
CA LEU A 7 -13.97 -7.07 20.35
C LEU A 7 -14.32 -8.56 20.18
N VAL A 8 -13.51 -9.45 20.76
CA VAL A 8 -13.75 -10.90 20.73
C VAL A 8 -15.10 -11.26 21.34
N HIS A 9 -15.49 -10.63 22.45
CA HIS A 9 -16.79 -10.88 23.10
C HIS A 9 -17.96 -10.33 22.27
N ARG A 10 -17.78 -9.20 21.57
CA ARG A 10 -18.81 -8.65 20.65
C ARG A 10 -18.99 -9.53 19.42
N LEU A 11 -17.89 -9.98 18.82
CA LEU A 11 -17.92 -10.91 17.68
C LEU A 11 -18.54 -12.25 18.08
N VAL A 12 -18.22 -12.76 19.27
CA VAL A 12 -18.86 -13.97 19.82
C VAL A 12 -20.34 -13.71 20.10
N LEU A 13 -20.75 -12.59 20.68
CA LEU A 13 -22.17 -12.28 20.92
C LEU A 13 -22.98 -12.09 19.63
N LEU A 14 -22.37 -11.64 18.54
CA LEU A 14 -23.02 -11.48 17.23
C LEU A 14 -23.12 -12.81 16.48
N THR A 15 -22.06 -13.62 16.53
CA THR A 15 -21.98 -14.87 15.76
C THR A 15 -22.51 -16.08 16.51
N ALA A 16 -22.40 -16.13 17.84
CA ALA A 16 -22.82 -17.28 18.64
C ALA A 16 -24.33 -17.55 18.59
N PRO A 17 -25.27 -16.58 18.70
CA PRO A 17 -26.70 -16.90 18.63
C PRO A 17 -27.10 -17.38 17.23
N LEU A 18 -26.54 -16.79 16.17
CA LEU A 18 -26.77 -17.25 14.79
C LEU A 18 -26.16 -18.64 14.56
N ALA A 19 -24.93 -18.85 15.02
CA ALA A 19 -24.26 -20.15 14.94
C ALA A 19 -24.99 -21.21 15.76
N LEU A 20 -25.50 -20.88 16.94
CA LEU A 20 -26.28 -21.78 17.78
C LEU A 20 -27.61 -22.13 17.10
N LEU A 21 -28.29 -21.17 16.49
CA LEU A 21 -29.48 -21.40 15.69
C LEU A 21 -29.20 -22.28 14.46
N LEU A 22 -28.10 -22.02 13.74
CA LEU A 22 -27.69 -22.82 12.59
C LEU A 22 -27.21 -24.21 12.99
N LEU A 23 -26.56 -24.36 14.15
CA LEU A 23 -26.15 -25.66 14.71
C LEU A 23 -27.37 -26.46 15.18
N ALA A 24 -28.33 -25.82 15.84
CA ALA A 24 -29.57 -26.47 16.27
C ALA A 24 -30.43 -26.86 15.06
N GLY A 25 -30.66 -25.94 14.12
CA GLY A 25 -31.46 -26.18 12.92
C GLY A 25 -30.80 -27.16 11.95
N GLY A 26 -29.49 -27.00 11.70
CA GLY A 26 -28.71 -27.93 10.91
C GLY A 26 -28.60 -29.29 11.58
N GLY A 27 -28.39 -29.35 12.90
CA GLY A 27 -28.38 -30.59 13.66
C GLY A 27 -29.71 -31.34 13.55
N ALA A 28 -30.84 -30.65 13.73
CA ALA A 28 -32.17 -31.20 13.53
C ALA A 28 -32.38 -31.70 12.10
N TYR A 29 -31.96 -30.92 11.09
CA TYR A 29 -32.00 -31.32 9.69
C TYR A 29 -31.14 -32.56 9.41
N THR A 30 -29.98 -32.67 10.04
CA THR A 30 -29.07 -33.83 9.90
C THR A 30 -29.73 -35.09 10.44
N VAL A 31 -30.33 -34.99 11.63
CA VAL A 31 -31.06 -36.08 12.28
C VAL A 31 -32.25 -36.51 11.43
N ASP A 32 -33.04 -35.56 10.93
CA ASP A 32 -34.17 -35.83 10.03
C ASP A 32 -33.72 -36.57 8.76
N ARG A 33 -32.64 -36.15 8.10
CA ARG A 33 -32.11 -36.83 6.91
C ARG A 33 -31.57 -38.22 7.19
N LEU A 34 -30.93 -38.44 8.34
CA LEU A 34 -30.48 -39.77 8.75
C LEU A 34 -31.65 -40.68 9.10
N GLN A 35 -32.69 -40.15 9.75
CA GLN A 35 -33.93 -40.89 10.03
C GLN A 35 -34.68 -41.23 8.73
N ALA A 36 -34.78 -40.30 7.79
CA ALA A 36 -35.35 -40.53 6.47
C ALA A 36 -34.57 -41.60 5.67
N ALA A 37 -33.24 -41.55 5.70
CA ALA A 37 -32.40 -42.58 5.08
C ALA A 37 -32.64 -43.96 5.71
N ALA A 38 -32.70 -44.04 7.05
CA ALA A 38 -32.99 -45.28 7.76
C ALA A 38 -34.39 -45.83 7.43
N GLN A 39 -35.38 -44.94 7.28
CA GLN A 39 -36.74 -45.32 6.87
C GLN A 39 -36.78 -45.87 5.45
N LEU A 40 -36.18 -45.17 4.48
CA LEU A 40 -36.11 -45.63 3.09
C LEU A 40 -35.36 -46.96 2.97
N GLN A 41 -34.34 -47.19 3.80
CA GLN A 41 -33.65 -48.48 3.86
C GLN A 41 -34.56 -49.61 4.38
N ARG A 42 -35.51 -49.31 5.27
CA ARG A 42 -36.56 -50.28 5.67
C ARG A 42 -37.53 -50.56 4.52
N ASP A 43 -37.92 -49.56 3.75
CA ASP A 43 -38.78 -49.75 2.57
C ASP A 43 -38.08 -50.60 1.50
N VAL A 44 -36.77 -50.39 1.28
CA VAL A 44 -35.94 -51.26 0.42
C VAL A 44 -36.01 -52.71 0.89
N ALA A 45 -35.83 -52.98 2.17
CA ALA A 45 -35.93 -54.33 2.71
C ALA A 45 -37.35 -54.92 2.60
N LEU A 46 -38.38 -54.08 2.68
CA LEU A 46 -39.78 -54.48 2.50
C LEU A 46 -40.08 -54.88 1.05
N THR A 47 -39.47 -54.23 0.04
CA THR A 47 -39.69 -54.59 -1.38
C THR A 47 -39.35 -56.05 -1.69
N ASP A 48 -38.27 -56.60 -1.11
CA ASP A 48 -37.89 -58.01 -1.28
C ASP A 48 -38.95 -58.96 -0.72
N ASN A 49 -39.55 -58.58 0.41
CA ASN A 49 -40.59 -59.37 1.07
C ASN A 49 -41.93 -59.27 0.32
N VAL A 50 -42.24 -58.10 -0.23
CA VAL A 50 -43.42 -57.90 -1.07
C VAL A 50 -43.28 -58.67 -2.38
N ALA A 51 -42.08 -58.75 -2.96
CA ALA A 51 -41.82 -59.61 -4.12
C ALA A 51 -42.10 -61.08 -3.81
N LEU A 52 -41.63 -61.58 -2.66
CA LEU A 52 -41.88 -62.96 -2.22
C LEU A 52 -43.37 -63.23 -1.93
N ILE A 53 -44.09 -62.27 -1.34
CA ILE A 53 -45.55 -62.36 -1.16
C ILE A 53 -46.27 -62.32 -2.52
N GLY A 54 -45.78 -61.52 -3.47
CA GLY A 54 -46.28 -61.50 -4.85
C GLY A 54 -46.12 -62.84 -5.55
N GLU A 55 -44.98 -63.52 -5.38
CA GLU A 55 -44.75 -64.90 -5.86
C GLU A 55 -45.79 -65.86 -5.26
N LEU A 56 -46.03 -65.77 -3.95
CA LEU A 56 -47.03 -66.60 -3.26
C LEU A 56 -48.45 -66.33 -3.79
N ILE A 57 -48.84 -65.06 -3.94
CA ILE A 57 -50.13 -64.68 -4.52
C ILE A 57 -50.27 -65.28 -5.92
N HIS A 58 -49.26 -65.13 -6.77
CA HIS A 58 -49.28 -65.65 -8.13
C HIS A 58 -49.43 -67.18 -8.15
N ALA A 59 -48.72 -67.90 -7.29
CA ALA A 59 -48.85 -69.35 -7.14
C ALA A 59 -50.26 -69.76 -6.68
N LEU A 60 -50.82 -69.07 -5.67
CA LEU A 60 -52.18 -69.31 -5.16
C LEU A 60 -53.26 -68.97 -6.19
N GLN A 61 -53.07 -67.94 -7.02
CA GLN A 61 -53.95 -67.61 -8.14
C GLN A 61 -54.01 -68.73 -9.17
N SER A 62 -52.85 -69.34 -9.48
CA SER A 62 -52.78 -70.50 -10.37
C SER A 62 -53.41 -71.74 -9.73
N GLU A 63 -53.14 -71.96 -8.45
CA GLU A 63 -53.73 -73.06 -7.67
C GLU A 63 -55.25 -72.96 -7.62
N ARG A 64 -55.80 -71.75 -7.40
CA ARG A 64 -57.24 -71.46 -7.42
C ARG A 64 -57.85 -71.84 -8.77
N GLY A 65 -57.28 -71.36 -9.87
CA GLY A 65 -57.82 -71.58 -11.21
C GLY A 65 -57.81 -73.05 -11.64
N LEU A 66 -56.73 -73.77 -11.31
CA LEU A 66 -56.61 -75.21 -11.57
C LEU A 66 -57.52 -76.04 -10.64
N SER A 67 -57.65 -75.66 -9.37
CA SER A 67 -58.57 -76.30 -8.43
C SER A 67 -60.02 -76.15 -8.87
N ASN A 68 -60.41 -74.96 -9.37
CA ASN A 68 -61.75 -74.74 -9.90
C ASN A 68 -62.02 -75.62 -11.13
N GLY A 69 -61.05 -75.76 -12.05
CA GLY A 69 -61.17 -76.70 -13.16
C GLY A 69 -61.29 -78.15 -12.70
N TYR A 70 -60.41 -78.61 -11.81
CA TYR A 70 -60.42 -79.97 -11.25
C TYR A 70 -61.75 -80.35 -10.58
N LEU A 71 -62.36 -79.42 -9.83
CA LEU A 71 -63.64 -79.65 -9.15
C LEU A 71 -64.84 -79.69 -10.12
N ASN A 72 -64.71 -79.14 -11.32
CA ASN A 72 -65.74 -79.21 -12.36
C ASN A 72 -65.55 -80.41 -13.32
N THR A 73 -64.54 -81.25 -13.07
CA THR A 73 -64.28 -82.46 -13.86
C THR A 73 -64.29 -83.68 -12.94
N SER A 74 -64.28 -84.87 -13.55
CA SER A 74 -64.16 -86.13 -12.80
C SER A 74 -62.74 -86.73 -12.82
N THR A 75 -61.77 -86.09 -13.49
CA THR A 75 -60.41 -86.62 -13.67
C THR A 75 -59.61 -86.64 -12.36
N PRO A 76 -58.55 -87.45 -12.22
CA PRO A 76 -57.64 -87.38 -11.08
C PRO A 76 -56.96 -86.00 -10.93
N LEU A 77 -56.40 -85.73 -9.74
CA LEU A 77 -55.76 -84.44 -9.44
C LEU A 77 -54.63 -84.15 -10.44
N PRO A 78 -54.73 -83.08 -11.26
CA PRO A 78 -53.76 -82.82 -12.32
C PRO A 78 -52.35 -82.55 -11.78
N ASP A 79 -51.31 -82.99 -12.50
CA ASP A 79 -49.92 -82.74 -12.13
C ASP A 79 -49.57 -81.26 -12.06
N ALA A 80 -50.17 -80.45 -12.93
CA ALA A 80 -50.04 -79.00 -12.88
C ALA A 80 -50.51 -78.45 -11.52
N LEU A 81 -51.62 -78.97 -10.98
CA LEU A 81 -52.14 -78.55 -9.68
C LEU A 81 -51.25 -79.04 -8.53
N ARG A 82 -50.76 -80.29 -8.59
CA ARG A 82 -49.80 -80.81 -7.58
C ARG A 82 -48.53 -79.96 -7.51
N ARG A 83 -47.96 -79.60 -8.67
CA ARG A 83 -46.75 -78.77 -8.74
C ARG A 83 -46.98 -77.37 -8.17
N ARG A 84 -48.06 -76.70 -8.58
CA ARG A 84 -48.39 -75.36 -8.05
C ARG A 84 -48.66 -75.36 -6.55
N ARG A 85 -49.23 -76.44 -6.01
CA ARG A 85 -49.40 -76.62 -4.56
C ARG A 85 -48.06 -76.70 -3.82
N ALA A 86 -47.14 -77.51 -4.32
CA ALA A 86 -45.81 -77.65 -3.73
C ALA A 86 -45.04 -76.32 -3.77
N GLU A 87 -45.12 -75.60 -4.89
CA GLU A 87 -44.52 -74.27 -5.06
C GLU A 87 -45.09 -73.26 -4.04
N ALA A 88 -46.42 -73.15 -3.94
CA ALA A 88 -47.06 -72.26 -2.96
C ALA A 88 -46.72 -72.63 -1.50
N SER A 89 -46.58 -73.93 -1.17
CA SER A 89 -46.10 -74.36 0.16
C SER A 89 -44.66 -73.91 0.43
N ALA A 90 -43.75 -74.14 -0.52
CA ALA A 90 -42.35 -73.76 -0.37
C ALA A 90 -42.18 -72.25 -0.18
N LEU A 91 -42.94 -71.45 -0.94
CA LEU A 91 -42.96 -69.99 -0.81
C LEU A 91 -43.51 -69.55 0.56
N LEU A 92 -44.57 -70.20 1.02
CA LEU A 92 -45.16 -69.90 2.31
C LEU A 92 -44.20 -70.22 3.48
N ASP A 93 -43.57 -71.38 3.45
CA ASP A 93 -42.61 -71.79 4.47
C ASP A 93 -41.40 -70.83 4.48
N ARG A 94 -40.88 -70.48 3.30
CA ARG A 94 -39.78 -69.50 3.17
C ARG A 94 -40.15 -68.15 3.76
N LEU A 95 -41.38 -67.68 3.54
CA LEU A 95 -41.85 -66.41 4.10
C LEU A 95 -41.97 -66.45 5.63
N ARG A 96 -42.48 -67.55 6.19
CA ARG A 96 -42.69 -67.70 7.63
C ARG A 96 -41.41 -67.98 8.42
N GLN A 97 -40.42 -68.66 7.82
CA GLN A 97 -39.18 -69.08 8.46
C GLN A 97 -38.04 -68.04 8.38
N GLN A 98 -38.28 -66.84 7.85
CA GLN A 98 -37.24 -65.80 7.83
C GLN A 98 -36.78 -65.43 9.25
N PRO A 99 -35.47 -65.25 9.49
CA PRO A 99 -34.95 -64.96 10.82
C PRO A 99 -35.46 -63.61 11.33
N ALA A 100 -35.76 -63.53 12.63
CA ALA A 100 -36.38 -62.37 13.26
C ALA A 100 -35.61 -61.05 13.03
N GLY A 101 -34.28 -61.11 12.88
CA GLY A 101 -33.45 -59.94 12.61
C GLY A 101 -33.56 -59.36 11.19
N GLN A 102 -34.22 -60.05 10.25
CA GLN A 102 -34.42 -59.59 8.87
C GLN A 102 -35.81 -58.99 8.61
N LEU A 103 -36.74 -59.13 9.56
CA LEU A 103 -38.11 -58.65 9.43
C LEU A 103 -38.32 -57.40 10.28
N THR A 104 -38.99 -56.38 9.72
CA THR A 104 -39.46 -55.27 10.54
C THR A 104 -40.59 -55.75 11.46
N PRO A 105 -40.79 -55.14 12.65
CA PRO A 105 -41.84 -55.56 13.57
C PRO A 105 -43.24 -55.55 12.94
N ARG A 106 -43.52 -54.56 12.07
CA ARG A 106 -44.78 -54.46 11.33
C ARG A 106 -44.94 -55.59 10.31
N LEU A 107 -43.88 -55.92 9.56
CA LEU A 107 -43.91 -57.02 8.60
C LEU A 107 -44.05 -58.37 9.30
N ARG A 108 -43.38 -58.56 10.45
CA ARG A 108 -43.54 -59.77 11.25
C ARG A 108 -44.99 -59.95 11.70
N ALA A 109 -45.58 -58.89 12.23
CA ALA A 109 -46.98 -58.90 12.63
C ALA A 109 -47.90 -59.29 11.46
N PHE A 110 -47.71 -58.68 10.27
CA PHE A 110 -48.48 -59.02 9.07
C PHE A 110 -48.32 -60.49 8.64
N ILE A 111 -47.09 -61.03 8.69
CA ILE A 111 -46.85 -62.45 8.38
C ILE A 111 -47.56 -63.37 9.39
N ASP A 112 -47.66 -62.95 10.64
CA ASP A 112 -48.33 -63.73 11.69
C ASP A 112 -49.87 -63.67 11.59
N SER A 113 -50.44 -62.51 11.23
CA SER A 113 -51.88 -62.28 11.16
C SER A 113 -52.51 -62.60 9.81
N ASP A 114 -51.93 -62.12 8.71
CA ASP A 114 -52.61 -62.01 7.41
C ASP A 114 -52.09 -63.00 6.36
N VAL A 115 -50.87 -63.50 6.51
CA VAL A 115 -50.36 -64.59 5.67
C VAL A 115 -50.93 -65.92 6.16
N PRO A 116 -51.50 -66.80 5.31
CA PRO A 116 -52.09 -68.06 5.76
C PRO A 116 -51.04 -68.99 6.37
N THR A 117 -51.44 -69.89 7.28
CA THR A 117 -50.56 -70.93 7.82
C THR A 117 -50.50 -72.14 6.89
N SER A 118 -49.42 -72.93 6.94
CA SER A 118 -49.30 -74.15 6.15
C SER A 118 -50.47 -75.11 6.44
N GLY A 119 -50.90 -75.21 7.70
CA GLY A 119 -52.08 -75.99 8.09
C GLY A 119 -53.43 -75.44 7.62
N GLN A 120 -53.57 -74.13 7.36
CA GLN A 120 -54.77 -73.59 6.70
C GLN A 120 -54.83 -74.00 5.23
N LEU A 121 -53.72 -73.89 4.49
CA LEU A 121 -53.66 -74.32 3.09
C LEU A 121 -53.83 -75.82 2.95
N GLU A 122 -53.22 -76.63 3.80
CA GLU A 122 -53.36 -78.10 3.74
C GLU A 122 -54.81 -78.57 3.96
N ARG A 123 -55.53 -77.97 4.93
CA ARG A 123 -56.95 -78.27 5.15
C ARG A 123 -57.80 -77.92 3.94
N LEU A 124 -57.59 -76.74 3.35
CA LEU A 124 -58.28 -76.33 2.12
C LEU A 124 -57.99 -77.31 0.99
N ARG A 125 -56.71 -77.66 0.78
CA ARG A 125 -56.27 -78.59 -0.27
C ARG A 125 -56.80 -79.99 -0.09
N ALA A 126 -56.88 -80.50 1.14
CA ALA A 126 -57.44 -81.81 1.45
C ALA A 126 -58.92 -81.88 1.10
N GLY A 127 -59.70 -80.84 1.44
CA GLY A 127 -61.11 -80.73 1.07
C GLY A 127 -61.32 -80.72 -0.45
N ILE A 128 -60.46 -79.99 -1.18
CA ILE A 128 -60.49 -79.95 -2.65
C ILE A 128 -60.09 -81.31 -3.24
N SER A 129 -58.98 -81.91 -2.81
CA SER A 129 -58.49 -83.20 -3.33
C SER A 129 -59.53 -84.30 -3.15
N ALA A 130 -60.19 -84.34 -1.99
CA ALA A 130 -61.26 -85.28 -1.68
C ALA A 130 -62.63 -84.91 -2.30
N ARG A 131 -62.72 -83.79 -3.06
CA ARG A 131 -63.94 -83.24 -3.65
C ARG A 131 -65.09 -83.03 -2.66
N ARG A 132 -64.78 -82.73 -1.40
CA ARG A 132 -65.79 -82.43 -0.36
C ARG A 132 -66.25 -80.98 -0.36
N MET A 133 -65.64 -80.15 -1.20
CA MET A 133 -65.94 -78.72 -1.32
C MET A 133 -66.53 -78.41 -2.69
N VAL A 134 -67.51 -77.51 -2.72
CA VAL A 134 -68.06 -77.01 -3.99
C VAL A 134 -67.08 -76.02 -4.66
N PRO A 135 -67.01 -75.97 -5.99
CA PRO A 135 -66.02 -75.15 -6.70
C PRO A 135 -66.02 -73.68 -6.29
N GLN A 136 -67.21 -73.08 -6.13
CA GLN A 136 -67.33 -71.68 -5.76
C GLN A 136 -66.83 -71.39 -4.35
N GLU A 137 -67.04 -72.28 -3.38
CA GLU A 137 -66.54 -72.12 -2.01
C GLU A 137 -65.02 -72.15 -1.99
N ALA A 138 -64.42 -73.13 -2.69
CA ALA A 138 -62.97 -73.21 -2.85
C ALA A 138 -62.40 -71.94 -3.49
N PHE A 139 -63.06 -71.46 -4.54
CA PHE A 139 -62.65 -70.27 -5.27
C PHE A 139 -62.68 -69.02 -4.38
N THR A 140 -63.76 -68.82 -3.61
CA THR A 140 -63.89 -67.70 -2.69
C THR A 140 -62.86 -67.77 -1.57
N ALA A 141 -62.59 -68.95 -1.01
CA ALA A 141 -61.59 -69.13 0.05
C ALA A 141 -60.18 -68.71 -0.41
N TYR A 142 -59.73 -69.18 -1.60
CA TYR A 142 -58.46 -68.71 -2.15
C TYR A 142 -58.47 -67.21 -2.45
N SER A 143 -59.58 -66.69 -2.98
CA SER A 143 -59.67 -65.26 -3.32
C SER A 143 -59.55 -64.38 -2.07
N ALA A 144 -60.20 -64.78 -0.97
CA ALA A 144 -60.08 -64.08 0.30
C ALA A 144 -58.65 -64.10 0.85
N MET A 145 -57.96 -65.24 0.78
CA MET A 145 -56.54 -65.33 1.17
C MET A 145 -55.66 -64.44 0.30
N ILE A 146 -55.89 -64.42 -1.01
CA ILE A 146 -55.13 -63.58 -1.95
C ILE A 146 -55.37 -62.08 -1.67
N ASP A 147 -56.63 -61.68 -1.41
CA ASP A 147 -56.96 -60.29 -1.10
C ASP A 147 -56.32 -59.84 0.23
N GLN A 148 -56.28 -60.72 1.24
CA GLN A 148 -55.56 -60.46 2.49
C GLN A 148 -54.05 -60.26 2.25
N LEU A 149 -53.43 -61.14 1.45
CA LEU A 149 -52.01 -61.03 1.10
C LEU A 149 -51.70 -59.74 0.32
N ALA A 150 -52.60 -59.29 -0.56
CA ALA A 150 -52.44 -58.02 -1.28
C ALA A 150 -52.41 -56.80 -0.34
N GLY A 151 -52.93 -56.93 0.89
CA GLY A 151 -52.85 -55.93 1.96
C GLY A 151 -51.42 -55.60 2.40
N VAL A 152 -50.41 -56.39 2.03
CA VAL A 152 -48.99 -56.13 2.35
C VAL A 152 -48.55 -54.73 1.91
N ILE A 153 -49.19 -54.17 0.89
CA ILE A 153 -48.88 -52.85 0.37
C ILE A 153 -49.03 -51.74 1.43
N ALA A 154 -49.93 -51.92 2.39
CA ALA A 154 -50.17 -50.97 3.48
C ALA A 154 -48.98 -50.88 4.46
N LEU A 155 -48.03 -51.82 4.39
CA LEU A 155 -46.81 -51.79 5.20
C LEU A 155 -45.77 -50.81 4.64
N PHE A 156 -45.87 -50.41 3.37
CA PHE A 156 -45.00 -49.37 2.84
C PHE A 156 -45.34 -48.05 3.50
N ASP A 157 -44.36 -47.48 4.18
CA ASP A 157 -44.48 -46.21 4.88
C ASP A 157 -43.69 -45.16 4.08
N ALA A 158 -44.09 -45.05 2.81
CA ALA A 158 -43.42 -44.26 1.79
C ALA A 158 -43.66 -42.76 2.04
N GLN A 159 -42.68 -42.13 2.66
CA GLN A 159 -42.64 -40.68 2.89
C GLN A 159 -42.45 -39.90 1.58
N SER A 160 -41.71 -40.47 0.63
CA SER A 160 -41.49 -39.92 -0.70
C SER A 160 -42.75 -40.09 -1.56
N GLU A 161 -43.24 -38.99 -2.14
CA GLU A 161 -44.43 -38.98 -2.98
C GLU A 161 -44.26 -39.90 -4.21
N ASP A 162 -43.06 -39.91 -4.80
CA ASP A 162 -42.74 -40.75 -5.96
C ASP A 162 -42.79 -42.25 -5.64
N ILE A 163 -42.24 -42.65 -4.49
CA ILE A 163 -42.25 -44.04 -4.02
C ILE A 163 -43.69 -44.44 -3.69
N ARG A 164 -44.45 -43.56 -3.02
CA ARG A 164 -45.85 -43.79 -2.69
C ARG A 164 -46.71 -43.98 -3.95
N ALA A 165 -46.52 -43.13 -4.96
CA ALA A 165 -47.20 -43.26 -6.24
C ALA A 165 -46.82 -44.59 -6.93
N SER A 166 -45.53 -44.95 -6.95
CA SER A 166 -45.06 -46.20 -7.56
C SER A 166 -45.63 -47.44 -6.85
N VAL A 167 -45.72 -47.41 -5.52
CA VAL A 167 -46.36 -48.44 -4.68
C VAL A 167 -47.86 -48.55 -5.00
N GLN A 168 -48.56 -47.43 -5.17
CA GLN A 168 -49.98 -47.41 -5.58
C GLN A 168 -50.18 -47.93 -7.00
N GLN A 169 -49.30 -47.58 -7.94
CA GLN A 169 -49.31 -48.13 -9.29
C GLN A 169 -49.09 -49.65 -9.28
N TRP A 170 -48.13 -50.15 -8.49
CA TRP A 170 -47.91 -51.58 -8.32
C TRP A 170 -49.16 -52.28 -7.76
N SER A 171 -49.82 -51.67 -6.76
CA SER A 171 -51.08 -52.17 -6.20
C SER A 171 -52.20 -52.24 -7.25
N ALA A 172 -52.31 -51.23 -8.12
CA ALA A 172 -53.27 -51.21 -9.21
C ALA A 172 -52.99 -52.31 -10.25
N LEU A 173 -51.73 -52.58 -10.58
CA LEU A 173 -51.37 -53.73 -11.42
C LEU A 173 -51.66 -55.06 -10.73
N GLN A 174 -51.50 -55.14 -9.41
CA GLN A 174 -51.84 -56.34 -8.65
C GLN A 174 -53.34 -56.59 -8.61
N CYS A 175 -54.14 -55.54 -8.44
CA CYS A 175 -55.58 -55.54 -8.63
C CYS A 175 -55.93 -56.07 -10.03
N GLN A 176 -55.33 -55.52 -11.08
CA GLN A 176 -55.61 -55.94 -12.45
C GLN A 176 -55.29 -57.43 -12.65
N SER A 177 -54.07 -57.84 -12.28
CA SER A 177 -53.61 -59.23 -12.34
C SER A 177 -54.54 -60.19 -11.61
N GLU A 178 -55.02 -59.80 -10.41
CA GLU A 178 -55.95 -60.61 -9.63
C GLU A 178 -57.31 -60.77 -10.31
N TYR A 179 -57.89 -59.71 -10.86
CA TYR A 179 -59.15 -59.83 -11.59
C TYR A 179 -58.98 -60.59 -12.91
N THR A 180 -57.87 -60.43 -13.63
CA THR A 180 -57.53 -61.32 -14.77
C THR A 180 -57.45 -62.78 -14.31
N ALA A 181 -56.83 -63.06 -13.16
CA ALA A 181 -56.74 -64.40 -12.59
C ALA A 181 -58.09 -64.96 -12.15
N ARG A 182 -59.01 -64.10 -11.69
CA ARG A 182 -60.39 -64.49 -11.38
C ARG A 182 -61.15 -64.86 -12.65
N ALA A 183 -61.05 -64.03 -13.69
CA ALA A 183 -61.65 -64.30 -15.00
C ALA A 183 -61.13 -65.62 -15.57
N ARG A 184 -59.79 -65.84 -15.51
CA ARG A 184 -59.16 -67.11 -15.89
C ARG A 184 -59.84 -68.29 -15.20
N GLY A 185 -59.90 -68.28 -13.87
CA GLY A 185 -60.39 -69.41 -13.10
C GLY A 185 -61.89 -69.67 -13.25
N LEU A 186 -62.71 -68.62 -13.34
CA LEU A 186 -64.15 -68.74 -13.57
C LEU A 186 -64.46 -69.33 -14.95
N VAL A 187 -63.89 -68.75 -16.01
CA VAL A 187 -64.08 -69.23 -17.39
C VAL A 187 -63.48 -70.64 -17.55
N ASN A 188 -62.36 -70.95 -16.91
CA ASN A 188 -61.81 -72.31 -16.91
C ASN A 188 -62.79 -73.33 -16.30
N GLY A 189 -63.50 -72.96 -15.23
CA GLY A 189 -64.55 -73.80 -14.64
C GLY A 189 -65.73 -74.02 -15.59
N VAL A 190 -66.19 -72.95 -16.25
CA VAL A 190 -67.28 -73.00 -17.25
C VAL A 190 -66.91 -73.88 -18.44
N LEU A 191 -65.71 -73.70 -19.00
CA LEU A 191 -65.22 -74.52 -20.12
C LEU A 191 -65.07 -75.99 -19.73
N SER A 192 -64.62 -76.25 -18.50
CA SER A 192 -64.44 -77.62 -17.99
C SER A 192 -65.78 -78.31 -17.72
N ALA A 193 -66.79 -77.55 -17.29
CA ALA A 193 -68.15 -78.04 -17.09
C ALA A 193 -68.93 -78.23 -18.40
N GLY A 194 -68.47 -77.64 -19.52
CA GLY A 194 -69.08 -77.77 -20.84
C GLY A 194 -70.40 -77.01 -21.04
N ARG A 195 -70.81 -76.16 -20.09
CA ARG A 195 -72.01 -75.30 -20.21
C ARG A 195 -71.76 -73.90 -19.63
N MET A 196 -72.29 -72.86 -20.28
CA MET A 196 -72.21 -71.48 -19.81
C MET A 196 -73.59 -70.92 -19.49
N THR A 197 -73.82 -70.51 -18.24
CA THR A 197 -75.09 -69.90 -17.82
C THR A 197 -75.04 -68.38 -17.84
N VAL A 198 -76.20 -67.73 -17.82
CA VAL A 198 -76.32 -66.26 -17.71
C VAL A 198 -75.65 -65.73 -16.45
N THR A 199 -75.66 -66.48 -15.37
CA THR A 199 -74.97 -66.10 -14.14
C THR A 199 -73.45 -66.15 -14.30
N ASP A 200 -72.95 -67.10 -15.08
CA ASP A 200 -71.52 -67.17 -15.40
C ASP A 200 -71.10 -65.99 -16.27
N VAL A 201 -71.89 -65.64 -17.29
CA VAL A 201 -71.65 -64.42 -18.11
C VAL A 201 -71.59 -63.19 -17.20
N ARG A 202 -72.58 -62.98 -16.33
CA ARG A 202 -72.61 -61.82 -15.43
C ARG A 202 -71.40 -61.75 -14.49
N ARG A 203 -70.98 -62.89 -13.93
CA ARG A 203 -69.79 -62.94 -13.05
C ARG A 203 -68.51 -62.63 -13.81
N VAL A 204 -68.35 -63.20 -15.00
CA VAL A 204 -67.17 -62.96 -15.83
C VAL A 204 -67.14 -61.51 -16.30
N SER A 205 -68.23 -60.95 -16.81
CA SER A 205 -68.31 -59.52 -17.19
C SER A 205 -68.02 -58.59 -16.01
N GLY A 206 -68.55 -58.89 -14.82
CA GLY A 206 -68.28 -58.08 -13.62
C GLY A 206 -66.80 -58.05 -13.24
N VAL A 207 -66.10 -59.17 -13.37
CA VAL A 207 -64.65 -59.25 -13.15
C VAL A 207 -63.87 -58.47 -14.22
N VAL A 208 -64.28 -58.53 -15.48
CA VAL A 208 -63.64 -57.79 -16.58
C VAL A 208 -63.80 -56.27 -16.43
N SER A 209 -64.95 -55.82 -15.91
CA SER A 209 -65.14 -54.40 -15.59
C SER A 209 -64.19 -53.94 -14.47
N GLN A 210 -63.98 -54.77 -13.45
CA GLN A 210 -63.02 -54.45 -12.37
C GLN A 210 -61.57 -54.44 -12.88
N GLU A 211 -61.22 -55.37 -13.78
CA GLU A 211 -59.92 -55.35 -14.46
C GLU A 211 -59.67 -54.00 -15.17
N SER A 212 -60.69 -53.49 -15.87
CA SER A 212 -60.62 -52.19 -16.56
C SER A 212 -60.46 -51.02 -15.59
N LEU A 213 -61.11 -51.07 -14.42
CA LEU A 213 -60.94 -50.06 -13.38
C LEU A 213 -59.52 -50.08 -12.80
N CYS A 214 -58.98 -51.26 -12.47
CA CYS A 214 -57.60 -51.38 -11.99
C CYS A 214 -56.61 -50.80 -13.01
N GLN A 215 -56.85 -51.02 -14.31
CA GLN A 215 -56.04 -50.45 -15.38
C GLN A 215 -56.09 -48.91 -15.38
N GLN A 216 -57.26 -48.31 -15.19
CA GLN A 216 -57.40 -46.86 -15.10
C GLN A 216 -56.70 -46.30 -13.86
N LEU A 217 -56.82 -46.97 -12.72
CA LEU A 217 -56.12 -46.58 -11.49
C LEU A 217 -54.59 -46.61 -11.68
N TYR A 218 -54.07 -47.60 -12.39
CA TYR A 218 -52.65 -47.65 -12.72
C TYR A 218 -52.20 -46.38 -13.46
N LEU A 219 -52.95 -45.97 -14.48
CA LEU A 219 -52.66 -44.77 -15.26
C LEU A 219 -52.86 -43.49 -14.44
N GLN A 220 -53.91 -43.44 -13.61
CA GLN A 220 -54.21 -42.29 -12.75
C GLN A 220 -53.09 -42.02 -11.75
N HIS A 221 -52.49 -43.08 -11.19
CA HIS A 221 -51.35 -42.96 -10.30
C HIS A 221 -50.02 -42.68 -11.02
N GLY A 222 -50.04 -42.41 -12.33
CA GLY A 222 -48.86 -42.07 -13.12
C GLY A 222 -48.11 -43.27 -13.69
N GLY A 223 -48.77 -44.44 -13.75
CA GLY A 223 -48.20 -45.65 -14.34
C GLY A 223 -47.88 -45.48 -15.82
N ASN A 224 -46.83 -46.14 -16.30
CA ASN A 224 -46.35 -45.96 -17.67
C ASN A 224 -47.33 -46.61 -18.68
N PRO A 225 -48.04 -45.81 -19.50
CA PRO A 225 -49.06 -46.34 -20.41
C PRO A 225 -48.45 -47.23 -21.49
N SER A 226 -47.21 -46.94 -21.94
CA SER A 226 -46.55 -47.72 -22.99
C SER A 226 -46.13 -49.10 -22.50
N ALA A 227 -45.62 -49.20 -21.26
CA ALA A 227 -45.21 -50.46 -20.67
C ALA A 227 -46.43 -51.38 -20.43
N LEU A 228 -47.53 -50.82 -19.93
CA LEU A 228 -48.78 -51.55 -19.77
C LEU A 228 -49.35 -51.97 -21.13
N ALA A 229 -49.43 -51.07 -22.11
CA ALA A 229 -49.94 -51.39 -23.44
C ALA A 229 -49.11 -52.49 -24.12
N LEU A 230 -47.79 -52.53 -23.90
CA LEU A 230 -46.93 -53.60 -24.39
C LEU A 230 -47.26 -54.95 -23.74
N ALA A 231 -47.43 -55.00 -22.41
CA ALA A 231 -47.79 -56.20 -21.68
C ALA A 231 -49.18 -56.74 -22.08
N LEU A 232 -50.14 -55.85 -22.32
CA LEU A 232 -51.47 -56.21 -22.79
C LEU A 232 -51.46 -56.61 -24.28
N HIS A 233 -50.68 -55.92 -25.12
CA HIS A 233 -50.59 -56.22 -26.54
C HIS A 233 -49.99 -57.62 -26.78
N SER A 234 -48.88 -57.94 -26.12
CA SER A 234 -48.18 -59.22 -26.31
C SER A 234 -49.06 -60.43 -25.99
N THR A 235 -50.20 -60.21 -25.35
CA THR A 235 -51.13 -61.23 -24.90
C THR A 235 -52.57 -60.98 -25.39
N ARG A 236 -52.77 -60.25 -26.51
CA ARG A 236 -54.09 -59.96 -27.10
C ARG A 236 -54.97 -61.19 -27.37
N ALA A 237 -54.36 -62.35 -27.56
CA ALA A 237 -55.08 -63.61 -27.75
C ALA A 237 -56.07 -63.89 -26.58
N PHE A 238 -55.74 -63.46 -25.36
CA PHE A 238 -56.62 -63.59 -24.20
C PHE A 238 -57.91 -62.75 -24.35
N GLU A 239 -57.79 -61.47 -24.71
CA GLU A 239 -58.93 -60.58 -24.92
C GLU A 239 -59.81 -61.08 -26.06
N ALA A 240 -59.21 -61.47 -27.18
CA ALA A 240 -59.95 -62.03 -28.32
C ALA A 240 -60.71 -63.32 -27.93
N MET A 241 -60.08 -64.24 -27.19
CA MET A 241 -60.76 -65.46 -26.70
C MET A 241 -61.88 -65.14 -25.70
N ARG A 242 -61.65 -64.17 -24.81
CA ARG A 242 -62.62 -63.73 -23.81
C ARG A 242 -63.86 -63.15 -24.49
N ASP A 243 -63.64 -62.21 -25.40
CA ASP A 243 -64.72 -61.47 -26.06
C ASP A 243 -65.53 -62.41 -26.95
N ALA A 244 -64.86 -63.28 -27.73
CA ALA A 244 -65.52 -64.31 -28.53
C ALA A 244 -66.29 -65.36 -27.71
N LEU A 245 -65.94 -65.59 -26.44
CA LEU A 245 -66.68 -66.47 -25.54
C LEU A 245 -67.90 -65.76 -24.93
N LEU A 246 -67.76 -64.47 -24.62
CA LEU A 246 -68.81 -63.64 -24.02
C LEU A 246 -69.90 -63.23 -25.01
N GLU A 247 -69.58 -63.08 -26.30
CA GLU A 247 -70.56 -62.78 -27.37
C GLU A 247 -71.45 -63.97 -27.73
N ARG A 248 -71.07 -65.20 -27.35
CA ARG A 248 -71.85 -66.40 -27.64
C ARG A 248 -73.13 -66.45 -26.83
N GLU A 249 -74.15 -67.06 -27.44
CA GLU A 249 -75.41 -67.32 -26.76
C GLU A 249 -75.21 -68.20 -25.51
N PRO A 250 -75.85 -67.84 -24.39
CA PRO A 250 -75.86 -68.67 -23.21
C PRO A 250 -76.33 -70.11 -23.53
N GLY A 251 -75.54 -71.08 -23.07
CA GLY A 251 -75.81 -72.51 -23.23
C GLY A 251 -75.06 -73.19 -24.37
N LYS A 252 -74.48 -72.45 -25.32
CA LYS A 252 -73.75 -73.05 -26.44
C LYS A 252 -72.25 -72.86 -26.29
N LEU A 253 -71.59 -73.87 -25.73
CA LEU A 253 -70.14 -73.96 -25.75
C LEU A 253 -69.68 -74.67 -27.02
N GLY A 254 -69.14 -73.87 -27.94
CA GLY A 254 -68.41 -74.39 -29.07
C GLY A 254 -67.15 -75.15 -28.62
N PRO A 255 -66.58 -75.97 -29.52
CA PRO A 255 -65.42 -76.83 -29.23
C PRO A 255 -64.12 -76.06 -28.93
N GLN A 256 -64.13 -74.74 -29.11
CA GLN A 256 -63.01 -73.83 -28.82
C GLN A 256 -63.52 -72.56 -28.14
N PRO A 257 -62.74 -71.91 -27.24
CA PRO A 257 -61.44 -72.35 -26.75
C PRO A 257 -61.56 -73.54 -25.77
N SER A 258 -60.57 -74.43 -25.77
CA SER A 258 -60.48 -75.50 -24.78
C SER A 258 -60.07 -74.95 -23.40
N PRO A 259 -60.41 -75.63 -22.29
CA PRO A 259 -60.00 -75.20 -20.95
C PRO A 259 -58.49 -74.96 -20.84
N ALA A 260 -57.68 -75.85 -21.43
CA ALA A 260 -56.22 -75.75 -21.42
C ALA A 260 -55.72 -74.52 -22.22
N SER A 261 -56.24 -74.33 -23.45
CA SER A 261 -55.83 -73.18 -24.28
C SER A 261 -56.21 -71.84 -23.66
N TRP A 262 -57.41 -71.76 -23.06
CA TRP A 262 -57.85 -70.58 -22.31
C TRP A 262 -56.97 -70.34 -21.08
N PHE A 263 -56.76 -71.37 -20.27
CA PHE A 263 -55.95 -71.25 -19.07
C PHE A 263 -54.53 -70.81 -19.40
N GLN A 264 -53.93 -71.34 -20.46
CA GLN A 264 -52.61 -70.95 -20.93
C GLN A 264 -52.59 -69.49 -21.41
N SER A 265 -53.55 -69.07 -22.25
CA SER A 265 -53.61 -67.70 -22.77
C SER A 265 -53.82 -66.68 -21.65
N ALA A 266 -54.69 -66.97 -20.69
CA ALA A 266 -54.93 -66.11 -19.54
C ALA A 266 -53.74 -66.11 -18.57
N SER A 267 -53.05 -67.25 -18.40
CA SER A 267 -51.81 -67.30 -17.61
C SER A 267 -50.73 -66.43 -18.23
N ALA A 268 -50.56 -66.46 -19.56
CA ALA A 268 -49.61 -65.59 -20.24
C ALA A 268 -49.89 -64.09 -20.00
N ARG A 269 -51.17 -63.68 -19.96
CA ARG A 269 -51.57 -62.30 -19.59
C ARG A 269 -51.16 -61.96 -18.16
N ILE A 270 -51.45 -62.85 -17.21
CA ILE A 270 -51.12 -62.66 -15.80
C ILE A 270 -49.59 -62.63 -15.62
N ASP A 271 -48.86 -63.51 -16.30
CA ASP A 271 -47.40 -63.57 -16.27
C ASP A 271 -46.79 -62.26 -16.81
N ALA A 272 -47.34 -61.70 -17.88
CA ALA A 272 -46.91 -60.41 -18.42
C ALA A 272 -47.14 -59.25 -17.42
N LEU A 273 -48.30 -59.24 -16.75
CA LEU A 273 -48.59 -58.25 -15.69
C LEU A 273 -47.68 -58.44 -14.47
N TYR A 274 -47.43 -59.69 -14.07
CA TYR A 274 -46.54 -60.03 -12.97
C TYR A 274 -45.07 -59.67 -13.26
N GLN A 275 -44.61 -59.85 -14.50
CA GLN A 275 -43.29 -59.39 -14.92
C GLN A 275 -43.17 -57.87 -14.83
N LEU A 276 -44.20 -57.13 -15.26
CA LEU A 276 -44.24 -55.68 -15.13
C LEU A 276 -44.23 -55.25 -13.64
N GLN A 277 -45.01 -55.92 -12.79
CA GLN A 277 -44.98 -55.71 -11.35
C GLN A 277 -43.57 -55.94 -10.76
N GLY A 278 -42.88 -57.01 -11.17
CA GLY A 278 -41.52 -57.30 -10.72
C GLY A 278 -40.51 -56.25 -11.18
N GLN A 279 -40.67 -55.70 -12.40
CA GLN A 279 -39.88 -54.54 -12.85
C GLN A 279 -40.14 -53.32 -11.98
N MET A 280 -41.40 -53.03 -11.66
CA MET A 280 -41.75 -51.91 -10.80
C MET A 280 -41.23 -52.06 -9.37
N LEU A 281 -41.28 -53.25 -8.77
CA LEU A 281 -40.68 -53.46 -7.45
C LEU A 281 -39.17 -53.24 -7.46
N ARG A 282 -38.47 -53.64 -8.53
CA ARG A 282 -37.04 -53.34 -8.69
C ARG A 282 -36.78 -51.85 -8.84
N ASP A 283 -37.61 -51.14 -9.59
CA ASP A 283 -37.50 -49.68 -9.75
C ASP A 283 -37.79 -48.96 -8.42
N ILE A 284 -38.85 -49.35 -7.70
CA ILE A 284 -39.16 -48.86 -6.35
C ILE A 284 -37.97 -49.09 -5.42
N ARG A 285 -37.39 -50.30 -5.42
CA ARG A 285 -36.22 -50.64 -4.61
C ARG A 285 -35.03 -49.77 -4.96
N GLN A 286 -34.72 -49.62 -6.26
CA GLN A 286 -33.59 -48.83 -6.71
C GLN A 286 -33.77 -47.36 -6.33
N ARG A 287 -34.93 -46.77 -6.59
CA ARG A 287 -35.24 -45.39 -6.22
C ARG A 287 -35.21 -45.17 -4.71
N ALA A 288 -35.77 -46.09 -3.93
CA ALA A 288 -35.71 -46.03 -2.47
C ALA A 288 -34.27 -46.11 -1.96
N ALA A 289 -33.44 -46.98 -2.54
CA ALA A 289 -32.02 -47.10 -2.19
C ALA A 289 -31.21 -45.86 -2.58
N GLU A 290 -31.44 -45.32 -3.79
CA GLU A 290 -30.80 -44.09 -4.26
C GLU A 290 -31.20 -42.89 -3.41
N GLN A 291 -32.49 -42.74 -3.10
CA GLN A 291 -32.98 -41.68 -2.21
C GLN A 291 -32.45 -41.85 -0.78
N ALA A 292 -32.32 -43.09 -0.28
CA ALA A 292 -31.71 -43.36 1.02
C ALA A 292 -30.23 -42.96 1.04
N GLU A 293 -29.48 -43.28 -0.02
CA GLU A 293 -28.07 -42.90 -0.13
C GLU A 293 -27.91 -41.39 -0.31
N GLN A 294 -28.76 -40.74 -1.12
CA GLN A 294 -28.80 -39.29 -1.25
C GLN A 294 -29.12 -38.60 0.07
N ALA A 295 -30.15 -39.07 0.80
CA ALA A 295 -30.48 -38.56 2.13
C ALA A 295 -29.31 -38.73 3.11
N ARG A 296 -28.62 -39.88 3.06
CA ARG A 296 -27.41 -40.13 3.87
C ARG A 296 -26.26 -39.21 3.48
N ARG A 297 -26.01 -39.00 2.17
CA ARG A 297 -24.98 -38.07 1.67
C ARG A 297 -25.31 -36.64 2.05
N HIS A 298 -26.56 -36.21 1.90
CA HIS A 298 -27.03 -34.89 2.33
C HIS A 298 -26.91 -34.71 3.85
N GLY A 299 -27.20 -35.75 4.64
CA GLY A 299 -26.96 -35.75 6.08
C GLY A 299 -25.47 -35.57 6.41
N TRP A 300 -24.59 -36.37 5.81
CA TRP A 300 -23.14 -36.21 6.04
C TRP A 300 -22.58 -34.88 5.53
N MET A 301 -23.06 -34.36 4.40
CA MET A 301 -22.68 -33.04 3.90
C MET A 301 -23.20 -31.92 4.80
N ALA A 302 -24.42 -32.03 5.34
CA ALA A 302 -24.93 -31.09 6.32
C ALA A 302 -24.10 -31.12 7.61
N LEU A 303 -23.72 -32.31 8.10
CA LEU A 303 -22.82 -32.44 9.26
C LEU A 303 -21.44 -31.83 8.98
N ALA A 304 -20.86 -32.11 7.82
CA ALA A 304 -19.60 -31.52 7.40
C ALA A 304 -19.71 -29.99 7.26
N GLY A 305 -20.84 -29.48 6.77
CA GLY A 305 -21.16 -28.06 6.71
C GLY A 305 -21.29 -27.41 8.10
N LEU A 306 -21.91 -28.10 9.06
CA LEU A 306 -22.00 -27.65 10.45
C LEU A 306 -20.62 -27.60 11.13
N LEU A 307 -19.78 -28.60 10.87
CA LEU A 307 -18.38 -28.60 11.30
C LEU A 307 -17.59 -27.49 10.61
N ALA A 308 -17.84 -27.26 9.32
CA ALA A 308 -17.24 -26.16 8.58
C ALA A 308 -17.73 -24.79 9.07
N LEU A 309 -18.93 -24.66 9.63
CA LEU A 309 -19.43 -23.46 10.32
C LEU A 309 -18.66 -23.14 11.61
N LEU A 310 -17.96 -24.13 12.20
CA LEU A 310 -17.02 -23.87 13.28
C LEU A 310 -15.71 -23.26 12.76
N LEU A 311 -15.34 -23.45 11.49
CA LEU A 311 -14.15 -22.84 10.89
C LEU A 311 -14.23 -21.31 10.80
N PRO A 312 -15.29 -20.63 10.36
CA PRO A 312 -15.38 -19.17 10.40
C PRO A 312 -15.54 -18.65 11.82
N ILE A 313 -16.04 -19.40 12.79
CA ILE A 313 -16.01 -19.00 14.21
C ILE A 313 -14.56 -19.08 14.73
N GLY A 314 -13.86 -20.17 14.44
CA GLY A 314 -12.43 -20.33 14.73
C GLY A 314 -11.57 -19.29 14.01
N ALA A 315 -11.85 -19.03 12.74
CA ALA A 315 -11.19 -18.01 11.92
C ALA A 315 -11.61 -16.61 12.35
N SER A 316 -12.81 -16.37 12.87
CA SER A 316 -13.19 -15.08 13.47
C SER A 316 -12.45 -14.86 14.78
N ILE A 317 -12.19 -15.91 15.56
CA ILE A 317 -11.36 -15.83 16.77
C ILE A 317 -9.88 -15.68 16.39
N LEU A 318 -9.40 -16.36 15.34
CA LEU A 318 -8.03 -16.25 14.84
C LEU A 318 -7.79 -14.90 14.15
N LEU A 319 -8.73 -14.40 13.35
CA LEU A 319 -8.72 -13.07 12.75
C LEU A 319 -8.95 -12.02 13.83
N ALA A 320 -9.80 -12.21 14.83
CA ALA A 320 -9.86 -11.27 15.95
C ALA A 320 -8.55 -11.29 16.74
N ARG A 321 -7.89 -12.45 16.90
CA ARG A 321 -6.56 -12.55 17.52
C ARG A 321 -5.47 -11.95 16.64
N ASP A 322 -5.54 -12.14 15.32
CA ASP A 322 -4.57 -11.63 14.37
C ASP A 322 -4.77 -10.15 14.11
N ILE A 323 -6.02 -9.67 14.06
CA ILE A 323 -6.41 -8.26 14.12
C ILE A 323 -5.98 -7.66 15.45
N ILE A 324 -6.18 -8.32 16.60
CA ILE A 324 -5.67 -7.79 17.88
C ILE A 324 -4.13 -7.88 17.96
N ARG A 325 -3.48 -8.83 17.27
CA ARG A 325 -2.02 -8.95 17.23
C ARG A 325 -1.40 -7.94 16.26
N THR A 326 -2.02 -7.73 15.10
CA THR A 326 -1.66 -6.73 14.10
C THR A 326 -2.10 -5.35 14.53
N LEU A 327 -3.13 -5.19 15.36
CA LEU A 327 -3.50 -3.93 16.00
C LEU A 327 -2.74 -3.70 17.30
N GLY A 328 -2.29 -4.72 18.02
CA GLY A 328 -1.48 -4.62 19.25
C GLY A 328 -2.22 -4.24 20.53
N ALA A 329 -3.44 -3.70 20.41
CA ALA A 329 -4.35 -3.33 21.49
C ALA A 329 -5.81 -3.54 21.05
N GLU A 330 -6.80 -3.28 21.91
CA GLU A 330 -8.20 -3.38 21.50
C GLU A 330 -8.53 -2.29 20.45
N PRO A 331 -9.33 -2.57 19.40
CA PRO A 331 -9.61 -1.58 18.35
C PRO A 331 -10.20 -0.28 18.86
N ASP A 332 -10.98 -0.32 19.94
CA ASP A 332 -11.51 0.87 20.60
C ASP A 332 -10.38 1.69 21.23
N ASP A 333 -9.36 1.03 21.82
CA ASP A 333 -8.16 1.67 22.38
C ASP A 333 -7.27 2.23 21.26
N VAL A 334 -7.12 1.51 20.14
CA VAL A 334 -6.38 1.99 18.96
C VAL A 334 -7.09 3.18 18.32
N ALA A 335 -8.42 3.12 18.16
CA ALA A 335 -9.22 4.22 17.65
C ALA A 335 -9.29 5.39 18.63
N GLN A 336 -9.22 5.13 19.93
CA GLN A 336 -9.06 6.18 20.94
C GLN A 336 -7.68 6.80 20.85
N GLY A 337 -6.60 6.01 20.78
CA GLY A 337 -5.24 6.53 20.58
C GLY A 337 -5.08 7.32 19.28
N MET A 338 -5.77 6.90 18.20
CA MET A 338 -5.83 7.70 16.96
C MET A 338 -6.63 8.99 17.10
N ARG A 339 -7.74 8.98 17.86
CA ARG A 339 -8.49 10.20 18.16
C ARG A 339 -7.68 11.14 19.04
N GLU A 340 -7.05 10.63 20.09
CA GLU A 340 -6.15 11.41 20.94
C GLU A 340 -4.99 11.99 20.12
N LEU A 341 -4.36 11.19 19.24
CA LEU A 341 -3.34 11.70 18.31
C LEU A 341 -3.88 12.77 17.35
N ALA A 342 -5.09 12.57 16.80
CA ALA A 342 -5.73 13.52 15.89
C ALA A 342 -6.13 14.83 16.60
N ASP A 343 -6.54 14.74 17.88
CA ASP A 343 -6.83 15.88 18.77
C ASP A 343 -5.55 16.54 19.31
N GLY A 344 -4.37 16.12 18.82
CA GLY A 344 -3.06 16.67 19.18
C GLY A 344 -2.49 16.12 20.48
N ARG A 345 -3.16 15.20 21.18
CA ARG A 345 -2.65 14.61 22.41
C ARG A 345 -1.61 13.53 22.11
N LEU A 346 -0.34 13.85 22.31
CA LEU A 346 0.82 12.98 22.12
C LEU A 346 1.22 12.24 23.42
N ASP A 347 0.58 12.58 24.55
CA ASP A 347 0.71 11.95 25.86
C ASP A 347 -0.13 10.67 26.04
N PHE A 348 -0.86 10.28 24.99
CA PHE A 348 -1.75 9.14 25.04
C PHE A 348 -0.98 7.84 25.29
N THR A 349 -1.57 6.97 26.12
CA THR A 349 -1.00 5.65 26.41
C THR A 349 -1.81 4.58 25.70
N LEU A 350 -1.15 3.83 24.81
CA LEU A 350 -1.72 2.63 24.21
C LEU A 350 -1.25 1.40 25.01
N PRO A 351 -2.17 0.65 25.64
CA PRO A 351 -1.81 -0.55 26.38
C PRO A 351 -1.34 -1.64 25.41
N LEU A 352 -0.02 -1.74 25.24
CA LEU A 352 0.61 -2.67 24.31
C LEU A 352 1.06 -3.94 25.01
N ALA A 353 0.98 -5.07 24.29
CA ALA A 353 1.53 -6.33 24.78
C ALA A 353 3.06 -6.24 24.98
N LYS A 354 3.59 -6.95 25.99
CA LYS A 354 5.03 -6.95 26.27
C LYS A 354 5.81 -7.42 25.02
N ARG A 355 6.74 -6.58 24.54
CA ARG A 355 7.59 -6.77 23.34
C ARG A 355 6.90 -6.61 21.97
N ASP A 356 5.73 -5.98 21.90
CA ASP A 356 5.11 -5.68 20.61
C ASP A 356 5.70 -4.42 19.95
N THR A 357 6.34 -4.62 18.79
CA THR A 357 7.02 -3.58 18.00
C THR A 357 6.48 -3.45 16.57
N SER A 358 5.56 -4.32 16.15
CA SER A 358 5.15 -4.47 14.74
C SER A 358 3.67 -4.29 14.50
N SER A 359 2.85 -4.21 15.55
CA SER A 359 1.43 -3.94 15.41
C SER A 359 1.13 -2.48 15.04
N LEU A 360 -0.08 -2.20 14.59
CA LEU A 360 -0.58 -0.87 14.28
C LEU A 360 -0.59 0.00 15.53
N ALA A 361 -0.97 -0.50 16.71
CA ALA A 361 -0.82 0.26 17.95
C ALA A 361 0.65 0.53 18.29
N ALA A 362 1.57 -0.41 18.00
CA ALA A 362 2.99 -0.17 18.18
C ALA A 362 3.51 0.87 17.16
N HIS A 363 3.03 0.84 15.92
CA HIS A 363 3.33 1.82 14.89
C HIS A 363 2.67 3.17 15.16
N ILE A 364 1.48 3.21 15.75
CA ILE A 364 0.76 4.41 16.19
C ILE A 364 1.47 5.00 17.40
N ARG A 365 1.88 4.19 18.38
CA ARG A 365 2.70 4.64 19.50
C ARG A 365 4.02 5.17 18.97
N LYS A 366 4.69 4.43 18.08
CA LYS A 366 5.93 4.89 17.43
C LYS A 366 5.71 6.14 16.59
N MET A 367 4.55 6.30 15.95
CA MET A 367 4.15 7.49 15.22
C MET A 367 3.87 8.64 16.18
N GLY A 368 3.21 8.41 17.32
CA GLY A 368 3.03 9.39 18.39
C GLY A 368 4.36 9.78 19.04
N GLU A 369 5.27 8.84 19.28
CA GLU A 369 6.64 9.06 19.75
C GLU A 369 7.47 9.82 18.71
N LYS A 370 7.37 9.47 17.43
CA LYS A 370 8.07 10.14 16.33
C LYS A 370 7.49 11.50 16.03
N LEU A 371 6.17 11.67 16.06
CA LEU A 371 5.51 12.97 16.00
C LEU A 371 5.89 13.78 17.22
N SER A 372 5.89 13.22 18.43
CA SER A 372 6.39 13.91 19.63
C SER A 372 7.84 14.34 19.47
N THR A 373 8.71 13.46 18.97
CA THR A 373 10.11 13.80 18.66
C THR A 373 10.21 14.89 17.60
N VAL A 374 9.43 14.81 16.51
CA VAL A 374 9.43 15.79 15.42
C VAL A 374 8.84 17.11 15.89
N ILE A 375 7.78 17.12 16.69
CA ILE A 375 7.18 18.32 17.26
C ILE A 375 8.13 18.95 18.28
N LEU A 376 8.79 18.16 19.13
CA LEU A 376 9.86 18.63 20.00
C LEU A 376 11.03 19.21 19.20
N GLN A 377 11.43 18.54 18.12
CA GLN A 377 12.47 19.03 17.23
C GLN A 377 12.04 20.32 16.54
N VAL A 378 10.79 20.40 16.06
CA VAL A 378 10.23 21.58 15.39
C VAL A 378 10.04 22.74 16.38
N GLN A 379 9.67 22.47 17.64
CA GLN A 379 9.64 23.47 18.71
C GLN A 379 11.06 23.95 19.04
N ALA A 380 12.02 23.04 19.19
CA ALA A 380 13.41 23.39 19.42
C ALA A 380 14.02 24.16 18.23
N ASP A 381 13.70 23.77 16.99
CA ASP A 381 14.12 24.44 15.77
C ASP A 381 13.43 25.81 15.64
N ALA A 382 12.15 25.94 16.02
CA ALA A 382 11.45 27.22 16.07
C ALA A 382 12.04 28.16 17.11
N ASP A 383 12.34 27.65 18.31
CA ASP A 383 13.03 28.40 19.36
C ASP A 383 14.44 28.80 18.91
N ALA A 384 15.16 27.89 18.23
CA ALA A 384 16.46 28.19 17.63
C ALA A 384 16.35 29.26 16.53
N VAL A 385 15.34 29.20 15.66
CA VAL A 385 15.10 30.21 14.62
C VAL A 385 14.68 31.54 15.24
N ALA A 386 13.86 31.54 16.29
CA ALA A 386 13.45 32.75 17.00
C ALA A 386 14.66 33.41 17.68
N ASN A 387 15.49 32.63 18.36
CA ASN A 387 16.72 33.10 18.97
C ASN A 387 17.72 33.59 17.92
N ALA A 388 17.95 32.83 16.85
CA ALA A 388 18.79 33.24 15.73
C ALA A 388 18.27 34.52 15.06
N SER A 389 16.95 34.71 14.99
CA SER A 389 16.35 35.94 14.48
C SER A 389 16.58 37.13 15.43
N LEU A 390 16.53 36.92 16.75
CA LEU A 390 16.91 37.95 17.73
C LEU A 390 18.40 38.30 17.65
N GLU A 391 19.26 37.31 17.47
CA GLU A 391 20.69 37.48 17.23
C GLU A 391 20.94 38.23 15.92
N LEU A 392 20.27 37.86 14.83
CA LEU A 392 20.35 38.55 13.54
C LEU A 392 19.88 40.00 13.66
N ASN A 393 18.78 40.26 14.36
CA ASN A 393 18.29 41.62 14.60
C ASN A 393 19.33 42.44 15.38
N THR A 394 19.95 41.85 16.40
CA THR A 394 21.02 42.49 17.17
C THR A 394 22.27 42.73 16.32
N ALA A 395 22.68 41.75 15.52
CA ALA A 395 23.79 41.86 14.58
C ALA A 395 23.53 42.93 13.53
N SER A 396 22.28 43.06 13.08
CA SER A 396 21.84 44.11 12.17
C SER A 396 21.93 45.48 12.81
N GLN A 397 21.39 45.67 14.02
CA GLN A 397 21.51 46.94 14.76
C GLN A 397 22.99 47.34 14.98
N ASN A 398 23.84 46.36 15.28
CA ASN A 398 25.28 46.56 15.37
C ASN A 398 25.88 46.95 14.01
N LEU A 399 25.50 46.27 12.92
CA LEU A 399 25.96 46.60 11.56
C LEU A 399 25.55 48.02 11.17
N SER A 400 24.31 48.43 11.42
CA SER A 400 23.84 49.81 11.20
C SER A 400 24.66 50.82 12.01
N THR A 401 24.90 50.54 13.29
CA THR A 401 25.71 51.41 14.15
C THR A 401 27.16 51.50 13.66
N SER A 402 27.75 50.36 13.26
CA SER A 402 29.10 50.30 12.69
C SER A 402 29.19 50.98 11.33
N ALA A 403 28.18 50.88 10.48
CA ALA A 403 28.10 51.58 9.21
C ALA A 403 28.06 53.10 9.46
N CYS A 404 27.22 53.57 10.38
CA CYS A 404 27.21 54.98 10.79
C CYS A 404 28.57 55.46 11.31
N GLY A 405 29.23 54.67 12.18
CA GLY A 405 30.58 54.97 12.66
C GLY A 405 31.63 55.00 11.54
N THR A 406 31.58 54.02 10.64
CA THR A 406 32.48 53.92 9.48
C THR A 406 32.29 55.11 8.54
N SER A 407 31.05 55.57 8.32
CA SER A 407 30.78 56.78 7.53
C SER A 407 31.42 58.02 8.16
N ALA A 408 31.34 58.18 9.48
CA ALA A 408 31.99 59.29 10.19
C ALA A 408 33.53 59.21 10.07
N ASP A 409 34.11 58.02 10.18
CA ASP A 409 35.55 57.81 10.00
C ASP A 409 36.00 58.12 8.56
N ILE A 410 35.18 57.76 7.56
CA ILE A 410 35.42 58.09 6.15
C ILE A 410 35.37 59.61 5.94
N GLU A 411 34.39 60.32 6.53
CA GLU A 411 34.32 61.78 6.47
C GLU A 411 35.58 62.43 7.08
N GLN A 412 36.00 61.99 8.26
CA GLN A 412 37.21 62.48 8.91
C GLN A 412 38.48 62.17 8.10
N THR A 413 38.53 60.99 7.48
CA THR A 413 39.63 60.60 6.59
C THR A 413 39.65 61.45 5.33
N CYS A 414 38.48 61.74 4.74
CA CYS A 414 38.36 62.64 3.59
C CYS A 414 38.91 64.03 3.91
N VAL A 415 38.60 64.58 5.09
CA VAL A 415 39.15 65.86 5.56
C VAL A 415 40.68 65.78 5.64
N SER A 416 41.22 64.74 6.28
CA SER A 416 42.67 64.53 6.42
C SER A 416 43.39 64.39 5.06
N VAL A 417 42.79 63.65 4.12
CA VAL A 417 43.29 63.44 2.77
C VAL A 417 43.28 64.75 1.96
N ASN A 418 42.22 65.57 2.11
CA ASN A 418 42.15 66.88 1.49
C ASN A 418 43.22 67.83 2.06
N ASP A 419 43.49 67.76 3.36
CA ASP A 419 44.56 68.53 4.01
C ASP A 419 45.95 68.13 3.48
N ILE A 420 46.19 66.82 3.32
CA ILE A 420 47.41 66.30 2.69
C ILE A 420 47.54 66.81 1.26
N SER A 421 46.46 66.76 0.47
CA SER A 421 46.47 67.30 -0.91
C SER A 421 46.86 68.78 -0.93
N ARG A 422 46.31 69.59 -0.03
CA ARG A 422 46.65 71.01 0.11
C ARG A 422 48.11 71.22 0.51
N GLN A 423 48.62 70.42 1.44
CA GLN A 423 50.03 70.44 1.84
C GLN A 423 50.98 70.07 0.68
N MET A 424 50.60 69.12 -0.18
CA MET A 424 51.41 68.76 -1.35
C MET A 424 51.49 69.89 -2.38
N PHE A 425 50.37 70.59 -2.65
CA PHE A 425 50.40 71.78 -3.51
C PHE A 425 51.27 72.89 -2.92
N HIS A 426 51.16 73.12 -1.61
CA HIS A 426 52.01 74.09 -0.92
C HIS A 426 53.50 73.69 -0.96
N MET A 427 53.81 72.40 -0.82
CA MET A 427 55.18 71.89 -0.93
C MET A 427 55.75 72.05 -2.34
N ALA A 428 54.95 71.80 -3.38
CA ALA A 428 55.36 72.02 -4.76
C ALA A 428 55.66 73.49 -5.07
N ASP A 429 54.84 74.40 -4.56
CA ASP A 429 55.01 75.85 -4.67
C ASP A 429 56.24 76.34 -3.89
N GLN A 430 56.41 75.92 -2.64
CA GLN A 430 57.59 76.23 -1.83
C GLN A 430 58.89 75.71 -2.45
N ALA A 431 58.87 74.51 -3.04
CA ALA A 431 60.01 73.96 -3.75
C ALA A 431 60.33 74.79 -5.01
N SER A 432 59.32 75.19 -5.79
CA SER A 432 59.48 76.09 -6.93
C SER A 432 60.11 77.43 -6.51
N HIS A 433 59.57 78.06 -5.46
CA HIS A 433 60.08 79.32 -4.95
C HIS A 433 61.53 79.21 -4.43
N THR A 434 61.86 78.10 -3.78
CA THR A 434 63.25 77.81 -3.34
C THR A 434 64.18 77.63 -4.54
N GLY A 435 63.69 77.03 -5.63
CA GLY A 435 64.42 76.92 -6.90
C GLY A 435 64.73 78.28 -7.52
N ASP A 436 63.79 79.22 -7.49
CA ASP A 436 63.99 80.59 -7.95
C ASP A 436 65.04 81.32 -7.11
N ILE A 437 64.99 81.19 -5.78
CA ILE A 437 65.99 81.76 -4.86
C ILE A 437 67.38 81.18 -5.15
N ALA A 438 67.49 79.86 -5.34
CA ALA A 438 68.76 79.23 -5.68
C ALA A 438 69.30 79.73 -7.04
N SER A 439 68.42 79.89 -8.04
CA SER A 439 68.79 80.46 -9.34
C SER A 439 69.27 81.92 -9.22
N GLN A 440 68.61 82.72 -8.38
CA GLN A 440 69.01 84.11 -8.13
C GLN A 440 70.34 84.18 -7.39
N ALA A 441 70.56 83.33 -6.38
CA ALA A 441 71.81 83.24 -5.64
C ALA A 441 72.98 82.84 -6.55
N ALA A 442 72.77 81.86 -7.45
CA ALA A 442 73.76 81.49 -8.46
C ALA A 442 74.09 82.67 -9.40
N SER A 443 73.07 83.38 -9.91
CA SER A 443 73.29 84.54 -10.78
C SER A 443 74.00 85.70 -10.08
N GLN A 444 73.70 85.95 -8.80
CA GLN A 444 74.35 87.00 -8.01
C GLN A 444 75.80 86.64 -7.69
N ALA A 445 76.07 85.37 -7.37
CA ALA A 445 77.42 84.87 -7.13
C ALA A 445 78.27 84.91 -8.41
N ASP A 446 77.71 84.54 -9.57
CA ASP A 446 78.37 84.65 -10.88
C ASP A 446 78.72 86.11 -11.24
N SER A 447 77.78 87.03 -11.02
CA SER A 447 78.04 88.47 -11.16
C SER A 447 79.14 88.96 -10.20
N GLY A 448 79.11 88.51 -8.95
CA GLY A 448 80.16 88.77 -7.96
C GLY A 448 81.53 88.25 -8.41
N ASN A 449 81.57 87.06 -8.99
CA ASN A 449 82.79 86.46 -9.55
C ASN A 449 83.39 87.32 -10.66
N ARG A 450 82.56 87.87 -11.55
CA ARG A 450 83.01 88.81 -12.59
C ARG A 450 83.64 90.06 -12.00
N VAL A 451 83.00 90.68 -11.00
CA VAL A 451 83.51 91.90 -10.33
C VAL A 451 84.82 91.61 -9.60
N VAL A 452 84.91 90.47 -8.92
CA VAL A 452 86.16 90.01 -8.28
C VAL A 452 87.25 89.78 -9.33
N GLY A 453 86.92 89.20 -10.48
CA GLY A 453 87.83 89.04 -11.62
C GLY A 453 88.37 90.38 -12.13
N GLU A 454 87.51 91.39 -12.31
CA GLU A 454 87.90 92.74 -12.68
C GLU A 454 88.79 93.40 -11.61
N ALA A 455 88.46 93.22 -10.32
CA ALA A 455 89.25 93.74 -9.22
C ALA A 455 90.65 93.10 -9.15
N ILE A 456 90.77 91.80 -9.42
CA ILE A 456 92.06 91.09 -9.53
C ILE A 456 92.90 91.72 -10.65
N LEU A 457 92.31 91.96 -11.83
CA LEU A 457 93.01 92.59 -12.95
C LEU A 457 93.46 94.02 -12.61
N ALA A 458 92.60 94.83 -12.00
CA ALA A 458 92.93 96.19 -11.57
C ALA A 458 94.06 96.21 -10.52
N MET A 459 94.02 95.32 -9.53
CA MET A 459 95.07 95.21 -8.51
C MET A 459 96.40 94.75 -9.11
N ARG A 460 96.38 93.84 -10.09
CA ARG A 460 97.58 93.44 -10.85
C ARG A 460 98.16 94.64 -11.62
N HIS A 461 97.32 95.47 -12.23
CA HIS A 461 97.77 96.71 -12.88
C HIS A 461 98.35 97.73 -11.89
N ILE A 462 97.75 97.90 -10.71
CA ILE A 462 98.28 98.78 -9.65
C ILE A 462 99.67 98.28 -9.23
N ALA A 463 99.80 97.00 -8.90
CA ALA A 463 101.09 96.42 -8.51
C ALA A 463 102.17 96.67 -9.58
N GLN A 464 101.84 96.45 -10.85
CA GLN A 464 102.74 96.69 -11.98
C GLN A 464 103.12 98.18 -12.15
N ARG A 465 102.15 99.12 -12.03
CA ARG A 465 102.43 100.55 -12.17
C ARG A 465 103.22 101.10 -10.98
N THR A 466 102.95 100.58 -9.80
CA THR A 466 103.66 100.94 -8.57
C THR A 466 105.11 100.46 -8.59
N GLU A 467 105.40 99.29 -9.18
CA GLU A 467 106.77 98.83 -9.43
C GLU A 467 107.55 99.84 -10.27
N ILE A 468 106.95 100.37 -11.35
CA ILE A 468 107.55 101.44 -12.17
C ILE A 468 107.79 102.73 -11.35
N ILE A 469 106.89 103.07 -10.42
CA ILE A 469 107.07 104.25 -9.55
C ILE A 469 108.21 104.02 -8.55
N ASP A 470 108.34 102.81 -7.99
CA ASP A 470 109.46 102.43 -7.12
C ASP A 470 110.79 102.63 -7.85
N ASP A 471 110.85 102.21 -9.12
CA ASP A 471 112.00 102.38 -10.00
C ASP A 471 112.31 103.86 -10.31
N ILE A 472 111.30 104.67 -10.64
CA ILE A 472 111.48 106.12 -10.90
C ILE A 472 111.95 106.84 -9.63
N ALA A 473 111.34 106.52 -8.48
CA ALA A 473 111.72 107.10 -7.20
C ALA A 473 113.16 106.73 -6.84
N TYR A 474 113.56 105.47 -7.09
CA TYR A 474 114.94 105.03 -6.93
C TYR A 474 115.92 105.81 -7.81
N GLN A 475 115.60 105.97 -9.10
CA GLN A 475 116.40 106.77 -10.03
C GLN A 475 116.47 108.25 -9.62
N THR A 476 115.36 108.83 -9.14
CA THR A 476 115.30 110.22 -8.68
C THR A 476 116.14 110.43 -7.42
N ASN A 477 116.12 109.48 -6.49
CA ASN A 477 116.97 109.49 -5.30
C ASN A 477 118.47 109.50 -5.68
N LEU A 478 118.85 108.72 -6.70
CA LEU A 478 120.22 108.72 -7.25
C LEU A 478 120.58 110.05 -7.92
N LEU A 479 119.69 110.61 -8.74
CA LEU A 479 119.89 111.91 -9.39
C LEU A 479 120.03 113.05 -8.37
N ALA A 480 119.18 113.07 -7.34
CA ALA A 480 119.20 114.07 -6.27
C ALA A 480 120.46 113.96 -5.40
N LEU A 481 120.91 112.74 -5.12
CA LEU A 481 122.19 112.52 -4.46
C LEU A 481 123.35 113.10 -5.29
N ASN A 482 123.37 112.85 -6.60
CA ASN A 482 124.38 113.42 -7.50
C ASN A 482 124.33 114.95 -7.52
N ALA A 483 123.13 115.54 -7.55
CA ALA A 483 122.96 116.99 -7.53
C ALA A 483 123.41 117.61 -6.19
N ALA A 484 123.14 116.96 -5.05
CA ALA A 484 123.57 117.43 -3.74
C ALA A 484 125.10 117.42 -3.60
N ILE A 485 125.76 116.40 -4.16
CA ILE A 485 127.22 116.30 -4.23
C ILE A 485 127.80 117.48 -5.04
N GLU A 486 127.23 117.77 -6.21
CA GLU A 486 127.74 118.85 -7.08
C GLU A 486 127.47 120.24 -6.46
N ALA A 487 126.33 120.42 -5.80
CA ALA A 487 126.00 121.66 -5.11
C ALA A 487 126.92 121.96 -3.92
N ALA A 488 127.32 120.94 -3.15
CA ALA A 488 128.33 121.08 -2.10
C ALA A 488 129.70 121.49 -2.67
N ARG A 489 130.00 121.06 -3.89
CA ARG A 489 131.25 121.37 -4.60
C ARG A 489 131.35 122.83 -5.05
N ALA A 490 130.22 123.46 -5.37
CA ALA A 490 130.14 124.85 -5.83
C ALA A 490 130.26 125.91 -4.71
N GLY A 491 130.42 125.51 -3.44
CA GLY A 491 130.67 126.42 -2.32
C GLY A 491 129.50 127.36 -2.00
N GLU A 492 129.80 128.62 -1.66
CA GLU A 492 128.79 129.64 -1.25
C GLU A 492 127.67 129.83 -2.29
N VAL A 493 127.98 129.75 -3.59
CA VAL A 493 127.00 129.95 -4.68
C VAL A 493 126.04 128.74 -4.80
N GLY A 494 126.48 127.55 -4.38
CA GLY A 494 125.72 126.29 -4.50
C GLY A 494 124.79 125.97 -3.33
N LYS A 495 124.83 126.73 -2.23
CA LYS A 495 124.05 126.45 -1.01
C LYS A 495 122.55 126.33 -1.27
N GLY A 496 121.98 127.19 -2.13
CA GLY A 496 120.57 127.10 -2.53
C GLY A 496 120.24 125.79 -3.27
N PHE A 497 121.13 125.32 -4.13
CA PHE A 497 120.96 124.07 -4.88
C PHE A 497 121.09 122.81 -4.01
N ALA A 498 122.00 122.82 -3.02
CA ALA A 498 122.21 121.68 -2.13
C ALA A 498 120.97 121.38 -1.27
N VAL A 499 120.30 122.44 -0.79
CA VAL A 499 119.04 122.33 -0.04
C VAL A 499 117.95 121.73 -0.93
N VAL A 500 117.82 122.19 -2.18
CA VAL A 500 116.85 121.62 -3.13
C VAL A 500 117.15 120.15 -3.40
N ALA A 501 118.41 119.77 -3.61
CA ALA A 501 118.80 118.39 -3.90
C ALA A 501 118.55 117.43 -2.72
N ASP A 502 118.85 117.83 -1.48
CA ASP A 502 118.52 117.03 -0.29
C ASP A 502 117.00 116.88 -0.11
N GLU A 503 116.23 117.93 -0.41
CA GLU A 503 114.76 117.89 -0.38
C GLU A 503 114.19 116.94 -1.44
N VAL A 504 114.73 116.97 -2.68
CA VAL A 504 114.36 116.02 -3.75
C VAL A 504 114.73 114.59 -3.37
N ARG A 505 115.88 114.37 -2.71
CA ARG A 505 116.32 113.05 -2.26
C ARG A 505 115.40 112.48 -1.19
N LYS A 506 115.06 113.26 -0.17
CA LYS A 506 114.10 112.87 0.86
C LYS A 506 112.73 112.56 0.27
N LEU A 507 112.29 113.37 -0.70
CA LEU A 507 111.05 113.13 -1.43
C LEU A 507 111.09 111.80 -2.20
N ALA A 508 112.21 111.49 -2.86
CA ALA A 508 112.38 110.26 -3.62
C ALA A 508 112.41 108.99 -2.74
N ILE A 509 113.11 108.99 -1.59
CA ILE A 509 113.06 107.87 -0.63
C ILE A 509 111.64 107.69 -0.08
N ARG A 510 110.96 108.80 0.22
CA ARG A 510 109.57 108.78 0.68
C ARG A 510 108.63 108.20 -0.39
N SER A 511 108.82 108.54 -1.66
CA SER A 511 108.08 107.96 -2.79
C SER A 511 108.36 106.47 -2.96
N GLN A 512 109.60 106.02 -2.77
CA GLN A 512 109.98 104.61 -2.86
C GLN A 512 109.30 103.76 -1.77
N ASN A 513 109.37 104.20 -0.52
CA ASN A 513 108.70 103.49 0.59
C ASN A 513 107.18 103.42 0.37
N ALA A 514 106.57 104.51 -0.07
CA ALA A 514 105.15 104.53 -0.41
C ALA A 514 104.82 103.55 -1.56
N ALA A 515 105.67 103.44 -2.58
CA ALA A 515 105.48 102.49 -3.67
C ALA A 515 105.54 101.04 -3.18
N ARG A 516 106.53 100.65 -2.36
CA ARG A 516 106.59 99.28 -1.81
C ARG A 516 105.40 98.93 -0.94
N GLU A 517 104.93 99.86 -0.11
CA GLU A 517 103.72 99.67 0.69
C GLU A 517 102.50 99.42 -0.20
N ILE A 518 102.32 100.21 -1.27
CA ILE A 518 101.23 100.02 -2.24
C ILE A 518 101.34 98.65 -2.93
N SER A 519 102.54 98.20 -3.34
CA SER A 519 102.73 96.91 -4.01
C SER A 519 102.41 95.72 -3.11
N GLN A 520 102.81 95.77 -1.84
CA GLN A 520 102.46 94.75 -0.85
C GLN A 520 100.95 94.68 -0.61
N VAL A 521 100.29 95.84 -0.48
CA VAL A 521 98.82 95.93 -0.33
C VAL A 521 98.13 95.36 -1.57
N ALA A 522 98.59 95.68 -2.77
CA ALA A 522 98.03 95.16 -4.02
C ALA A 522 98.16 93.62 -4.12
N THR A 523 99.33 93.07 -3.82
CA THR A 523 99.58 91.61 -3.85
C THR A 523 98.73 90.86 -2.82
N ARG A 524 98.59 91.41 -1.61
CA ARG A 524 97.69 90.85 -0.58
C ARG A 524 96.23 90.92 -1.04
N SER A 525 95.84 92.01 -1.69
CA SER A 525 94.48 92.20 -2.21
C SER A 525 94.15 91.20 -3.32
N VAL A 526 95.10 90.87 -4.21
CA VAL A 526 94.92 89.82 -5.24
C VAL A 526 94.62 88.46 -4.61
N ARG A 527 95.44 88.00 -3.64
CA ARG A 527 95.21 86.69 -2.99
C ARG A 527 93.88 86.63 -2.25
N LEU A 528 93.48 87.72 -1.59
CA LEU A 528 92.20 87.81 -0.92
C LEU A 528 91.03 87.75 -1.91
N ALA A 529 91.16 88.45 -3.04
CA ALA A 529 90.17 88.42 -4.10
C ALA A 529 90.07 87.04 -4.78
N GLU A 530 91.19 86.34 -5.02
CA GLU A 530 91.19 84.96 -5.55
C GLU A 530 90.47 83.99 -4.60
N SER A 531 90.70 84.11 -3.28
CA SER A 531 89.98 83.33 -2.27
C SER A 531 88.48 83.65 -2.22
N ALA A 532 88.11 84.92 -2.43
CA ALA A 532 86.72 85.33 -2.52
C ALA A 532 86.04 84.74 -3.78
N GLY A 533 86.75 84.72 -4.91
CA GLY A 533 86.28 84.10 -6.16
C GLY A 533 86.02 82.60 -6.01
N ALA A 534 86.96 81.84 -5.44
CA ALA A 534 86.78 80.41 -5.18
C ALA A 534 85.57 80.12 -4.27
N SER A 535 85.28 81.01 -3.31
CA SER A 535 84.11 80.90 -2.44
C SER A 535 82.80 81.16 -3.20
N LEU A 536 82.80 82.10 -4.14
CA LEU A 536 81.66 82.40 -5.00
C LEU A 536 81.39 81.26 -6.00
N ASP A 537 82.42 80.64 -6.58
CA ASP A 537 82.30 79.44 -7.42
C ASP A 537 81.64 78.27 -6.67
N ALA A 538 82.04 78.06 -5.41
CA ALA A 538 81.42 77.04 -4.56
C ALA A 538 79.94 77.35 -4.28
N ILE A 539 79.57 78.64 -4.12
CA ILE A 539 78.17 79.07 -3.97
C ILE A 539 77.38 78.79 -5.24
N VAL A 540 77.94 79.05 -6.43
CA VAL A 540 77.29 78.76 -7.71
C VAL A 540 77.00 77.26 -7.84
N ALA A 541 78.01 76.40 -7.59
CA ALA A 541 77.84 74.95 -7.66
C ALA A 541 76.79 74.43 -6.66
N ALA A 542 76.86 74.88 -5.40
CA ALA A 542 75.88 74.50 -4.37
C ALA A 542 74.45 74.96 -4.73
N SER A 543 74.30 76.15 -5.31
CA SER A 543 73.00 76.68 -5.72
C SER A 543 72.39 75.88 -6.87
N HIS A 544 73.20 75.42 -7.83
CA HIS A 544 72.74 74.51 -8.90
C HIS A 544 72.28 73.16 -8.33
N GLN A 545 73.03 72.59 -7.39
CA GLN A 545 72.64 71.33 -6.74
C GLN A 545 71.35 71.50 -5.93
N THR A 546 71.19 72.63 -5.23
CA THR A 546 69.93 72.95 -4.53
C THR A 546 68.76 73.02 -5.51
N ARG A 547 68.93 73.66 -6.67
CA ARG A 547 67.90 73.75 -7.71
C ARG A 547 67.46 72.38 -8.22
N GLU A 548 68.40 71.49 -8.51
CA GLU A 548 68.07 70.13 -8.99
C GLU A 548 67.25 69.33 -7.95
N LEU A 549 67.63 69.44 -6.67
CA LEU A 549 66.92 68.78 -5.58
C LEU A 549 65.49 69.32 -5.41
N VAL A 550 65.30 70.64 -5.44
CA VAL A 550 63.96 71.24 -5.28
C VAL A 550 63.07 71.04 -6.51
N ASP A 551 63.63 70.97 -7.72
CA ASP A 551 62.89 70.54 -8.92
C ASP A 551 62.40 69.09 -8.78
N GLY A 552 63.21 68.21 -8.17
CA GLY A 552 62.81 66.86 -7.78
C GLY A 552 61.62 66.86 -6.81
N ILE A 553 61.71 67.63 -5.72
CA ILE A 553 60.65 67.77 -4.70
C ILE A 553 59.35 68.28 -5.33
N SER A 554 59.41 69.28 -6.21
CA SER A 554 58.22 69.83 -6.86
C SER A 554 57.50 68.81 -7.75
N ARG A 555 58.26 68.02 -8.53
CA ARG A 555 57.70 66.93 -9.35
C ARG A 555 57.05 65.83 -8.50
N ASP A 556 57.73 65.41 -7.44
CA ASP A 556 57.24 64.36 -6.54
C ASP A 556 55.98 64.81 -5.79
N ALA A 557 55.96 66.05 -5.29
CA ALA A 557 54.79 66.65 -4.65
C ALA A 557 53.58 66.71 -5.60
N ALA A 558 53.77 67.11 -6.86
CA ALA A 558 52.71 67.14 -7.86
C ALA A 558 52.20 65.72 -8.23
N ALA A 559 53.09 64.72 -8.27
CA ALA A 559 52.71 63.33 -8.47
C ALA A 559 51.90 62.76 -7.29
N GLN A 560 52.34 63.03 -6.06
CA GLN A 560 51.64 62.64 -4.85
C GLN A 560 50.25 63.29 -4.73
N ALA A 561 50.11 64.57 -5.08
CA ALA A 561 48.81 65.25 -5.11
C ALA A 561 47.79 64.54 -6.03
N ARG A 562 48.23 64.05 -7.21
CA ARG A 562 47.38 63.25 -8.10
C ARG A 562 47.00 61.90 -7.49
N GLN A 563 47.94 61.23 -6.84
CA GLN A 563 47.68 59.95 -6.17
C GLN A 563 46.68 60.10 -5.00
N VAL A 564 46.77 61.20 -4.26
CA VAL A 564 45.81 61.56 -3.20
C VAL A 564 44.39 61.74 -3.77
N GLY A 565 44.24 62.30 -4.97
CA GLY A 565 42.95 62.38 -5.66
C GLY A 565 42.28 61.02 -5.89
N ASN A 566 43.06 59.98 -6.23
CA ASN A 566 42.52 58.62 -6.36
C ASN A 566 42.02 58.07 -5.01
N ILE A 567 42.68 58.42 -3.90
CA ILE A 567 42.25 58.02 -2.55
C ILE A 567 40.88 58.64 -2.24
N THR A 568 40.66 59.91 -2.60
CA THR A 568 39.36 60.58 -2.42
C THR A 568 38.23 59.85 -3.17
N THR A 569 38.46 59.40 -4.40
CA THR A 569 37.47 58.62 -5.15
C THR A 569 37.15 57.27 -4.48
N VAL A 570 38.17 56.58 -3.95
CA VAL A 570 37.96 55.33 -3.18
C VAL A 570 37.14 55.59 -1.92
N MET A 571 37.40 56.68 -1.20
CA MET A 571 36.63 57.05 -0.01
C MET A 571 35.16 57.33 -0.32
N GLN A 572 34.86 57.95 -1.47
CA GLN A 572 33.46 58.13 -1.93
C GLN A 572 32.78 56.77 -2.18
N GLY A 573 33.49 55.81 -2.77
CA GLY A 573 32.98 54.44 -2.95
C GLY A 573 32.73 53.73 -1.62
N LEU A 574 33.62 53.88 -0.64
CA LEU A 574 33.43 53.34 0.71
C LEU A 574 32.23 53.99 1.43
N SER A 575 32.00 55.29 1.21
CA SER A 575 30.83 55.99 1.77
C SER A 575 29.52 55.41 1.23
N HIS A 576 29.44 55.15 -0.08
CA HIS A 576 28.29 54.48 -0.70
C HIS A 576 28.08 53.07 -0.12
N LEU A 577 29.14 52.27 -0.01
CA LEU A 577 29.07 50.93 0.59
C LEU A 577 28.58 50.97 2.05
N SER A 578 28.98 52.00 2.80
CA SER A 578 28.51 52.20 4.17
C SER A 578 27.01 52.50 4.23
N GLN A 579 26.51 53.32 3.30
CA GLN A 579 25.06 53.58 3.16
C GLN A 579 24.29 52.32 2.76
N ASP A 580 24.82 51.53 1.82
CA ASP A 580 24.23 50.25 1.41
C ASP A 580 24.18 49.26 2.58
N ASN A 581 25.23 49.20 3.41
CA ASN A 581 25.25 48.37 4.61
C ASN A 581 24.19 48.80 5.64
N ALA A 582 23.97 50.10 5.80
CA ALA A 582 22.92 50.61 6.67
C ALA A 582 21.53 50.23 6.16
N ALA A 583 21.26 50.41 4.87
CA ALA A 583 19.99 50.01 4.24
C ALA A 583 19.76 48.49 4.30
N THR A 584 20.78 47.70 3.97
CA THR A 584 20.73 46.22 4.07
C THR A 584 20.49 45.77 5.50
N SER A 585 21.03 46.49 6.49
CA SER A 585 20.74 46.23 7.89
C SER A 585 19.28 46.52 8.26
N GLU A 586 18.65 47.55 7.70
CA GLU A 586 17.22 47.78 7.94
C GLU A 586 16.37 46.63 7.37
N GLU A 587 16.69 46.18 6.15
CA GLU A 587 16.04 45.04 5.51
C GLU A 587 16.26 43.73 6.31
N LEU A 588 17.48 43.49 6.79
CA LEU A 588 17.81 42.31 7.60
C LEU A 588 17.09 42.32 8.95
N SER A 589 16.97 43.49 9.60
CA SER A 589 16.17 43.64 10.82
C SER A 589 14.69 43.35 10.58
N ALA A 590 14.12 43.85 9.48
CA ALA A 590 12.74 43.57 9.11
C ALA A 590 12.51 42.08 8.81
N ALA A 591 13.41 41.46 8.04
CA ALA A 591 13.36 40.03 7.74
C ALA A 591 13.50 39.17 9.01
N ALA A 592 14.42 39.52 9.91
CA ALA A 592 14.59 38.86 11.20
C ALA A 592 13.33 38.98 12.08
N HIS A 593 12.68 40.14 12.07
CA HIS A 593 11.41 40.31 12.78
C HIS A 593 10.30 39.43 12.19
N GLU A 594 10.18 39.36 10.86
CA GLU A 594 9.23 38.49 10.19
C GLU A 594 9.51 37.01 10.47
N THR A 595 10.77 36.56 10.42
CA THR A 595 11.14 35.17 10.72
C THR A 595 10.87 34.82 12.17
N ALA A 596 11.11 35.73 13.12
CA ALA A 596 10.74 35.55 14.52
C ALA A 596 9.22 35.40 14.69
N GLN A 597 8.42 36.23 14.01
CA GLN A 597 6.95 36.11 14.03
C GLN A 597 6.48 34.78 13.42
N ARG A 598 7.10 34.31 12.34
CA ARG A 598 6.81 33.00 11.73
C ARG A 598 7.19 31.85 12.65
N ALA A 599 8.33 31.92 13.33
CA ALA A 599 8.75 30.94 14.33
C ALA A 599 7.79 30.89 15.52
N ASP A 600 7.35 32.05 16.03
CA ASP A 600 6.34 32.13 17.09
C ASP A 600 4.97 31.60 16.63
N SER A 601 4.57 31.86 15.37
CA SER A 601 3.39 31.26 14.77
C SER A 601 3.51 29.74 14.67
N LEU A 602 4.68 29.22 14.27
CA LEU A 602 4.96 27.78 14.24
C LEU A 602 4.84 27.20 15.65
N ARG A 603 5.44 27.85 16.66
CA ARG A 603 5.35 27.47 18.07
C ARG A 603 3.90 27.38 18.55
N ARG A 604 3.07 28.39 18.26
CA ARG A 604 1.63 28.38 18.56
C ARG A 604 0.88 27.25 17.83
N GLN A 605 1.21 26.96 16.58
CA GLN A 605 0.63 25.82 15.87
C GLN A 605 1.04 24.49 16.53
N MET A 606 2.25 24.42 17.07
CA MET A 606 2.71 23.25 17.82
C MET A 606 2.06 23.13 19.20
N GLU A 607 1.53 24.20 19.81
CA GLU A 607 0.78 24.14 21.08
C GLU A 607 -0.53 23.34 20.97
N TYR A 608 -1.09 23.20 19.76
CA TYR A 608 -2.18 22.26 19.50
C TYR A 608 -1.81 20.84 19.97
N PHE A 609 -0.52 20.48 19.86
CA PHE A 609 -0.02 19.19 20.27
C PHE A 609 0.33 19.18 21.77
N HIS A 610 -0.50 18.51 22.55
CA HIS A 610 -0.33 18.35 23.99
C HIS A 610 0.61 17.18 24.26
N GLN A 611 1.78 17.48 24.83
CA GLN A 611 2.79 16.49 25.18
C GLN A 611 2.75 16.16 26.67
N PRO A 612 3.21 14.96 27.07
CA PRO A 612 3.41 14.67 28.48
C PRO A 612 4.55 15.55 28.97
N ARG A 613 4.31 16.34 30.02
CA ARG A 613 5.41 17.03 30.72
C ARG A 613 6.34 15.95 31.28
N PRO A 614 7.64 15.98 30.97
CA PRO A 614 8.59 15.15 31.71
C PRO A 614 8.58 15.62 33.17
N ASP A 615 8.45 14.67 34.11
CA ASP A 615 8.79 14.91 35.52
C ASP A 615 10.30 15.12 35.67
#